data_AF-A0A436R0K7-F1
#
_entry.id   AF-A0A436R0K7-F1
#
_cell.length_a   1.000
_cell.length_b   1.000
_cell.length_c   1.000
_cell.angle_alpha   90.00
_cell.angle_beta   90.00
_cell.angle_gamma   90.00
#
_symmetry.space_group_name_H-M   'P 1'
#
loop_
_entity.id
_entity.type
_entity.pdbx_description
1 polymer ?
#
loop_
_entity_poly.entity_id
_entity_poly.type
_entity_poly.pdbx_seq_one_letter_code
_entity_poly.pdbx_strand_id
1 'polypeptide(L)'
;TMQNGVPWWYFHKAGGALEGTRLGAVDPGGEIWQRIRPERVIGSVVYPAVEVDAPGLIRHVEGTRFSLGEPSGEKSERATALAREMVKAGLQAPVREDIRSEIWVKLWGNLSFNPISALTGSTLAAIVADEGTRAVARALMLEAQAIGERIGVRFPVSVDRRIKGAGDVGEHKTSMLQDLERGRPMEIDALVTAVQELGRLTGQPTPTIDSVLALVRRLAIERGCY
;
A
#
# COMPACT_ATOMS: atom_id res chain seq x y z
N THR A 1 9.81 1.54 12.15
CA THR A 1 8.60 2.23 11.66
C THR A 1 7.86 1.27 10.74
N MET A 2 6.54 1.43 10.55
CA MET A 2 5.79 0.68 9.54
C MET A 2 5.64 1.57 8.31
N GLN A 3 5.78 1.00 7.11
CA GLN A 3 5.70 1.73 5.84
C GLN A 3 4.45 1.28 5.08
N ASN A 4 3.75 2.23 4.46
CA ASN A 4 2.64 1.93 3.56
C ASN A 4 3.16 1.62 2.14
N GLY A 5 2.36 0.91 1.36
CA GLY A 5 2.68 0.57 -0.03
C GLY A 5 3.71 -0.54 -0.20
N VAL A 6 4.48 -0.49 -1.29
CA VAL A 6 5.51 -1.49 -1.59
C VAL A 6 6.69 -1.33 -0.62
N PRO A 7 7.03 -2.32 0.19
CA PRO A 7 8.19 -2.23 1.06
C PRO A 7 9.51 -2.34 0.29
N TRP A 8 10.56 -1.64 0.75
CA TRP A 8 11.92 -1.74 0.17
C TRP A 8 12.51 -3.17 0.21
N TRP A 9 12.08 -3.98 1.17
CA TRP A 9 12.53 -5.37 1.33
C TRP A 9 11.69 -6.36 0.51
N TYR A 10 10.76 -5.91 -0.34
CA TYR A 10 9.73 -6.76 -0.95
C TYR A 10 10.29 -8.04 -1.57
N PHE A 11 11.42 -7.98 -2.29
CA PHE A 11 12.02 -9.16 -2.91
C PHE A 11 13.06 -9.91 -2.08
N HIS A 12 13.29 -9.54 -0.82
CA HIS A 12 14.16 -10.32 0.07
C HIS A 12 13.55 -11.68 0.40
N LYS A 13 14.23 -12.78 0.02
CA LYS A 13 13.74 -14.16 0.17
C LYS A 13 12.34 -14.39 -0.42
N ALA A 14 12.04 -13.70 -1.53
CA ALA A 14 10.75 -13.85 -2.21
C ALA A 14 10.66 -15.11 -3.09
N GLY A 15 11.80 -15.74 -3.41
CA GLY A 15 11.84 -16.77 -4.44
C GLY A 15 11.72 -16.18 -5.86
N GLY A 16 11.94 -17.04 -6.85
CA GLY A 16 11.70 -16.72 -8.26
C GLY A 16 12.71 -15.72 -8.86
N ALA A 17 12.37 -15.22 -10.06
CA ALA A 17 13.30 -14.45 -10.89
C ALA A 17 13.65 -13.06 -10.34
N LEU A 18 12.82 -12.50 -9.47
CA LEU A 18 13.02 -11.16 -8.91
C LEU A 18 13.63 -11.19 -7.51
N GLU A 19 13.98 -12.36 -6.96
CA GLU A 19 14.59 -12.47 -5.62
C GLU A 19 15.82 -11.55 -5.48
N GLY A 20 15.87 -10.80 -4.38
CA GLY A 20 16.97 -9.89 -4.06
C GLY A 20 16.94 -8.56 -4.82
N THR A 21 16.01 -8.36 -5.74
CA THR A 21 15.84 -7.08 -6.46
C THR A 21 15.56 -5.95 -5.47
N ARG A 22 16.25 -4.82 -5.64
CA ARG A 22 16.03 -3.60 -4.86
C ARG A 22 15.25 -2.60 -5.69
N LEU A 23 14.24 -1.98 -5.07
CA LEU A 23 13.36 -1.03 -5.73
C LEU A 23 13.86 0.40 -5.49
N GLY A 24 14.20 1.09 -6.57
CA GLY A 24 14.69 2.47 -6.52
C GLY A 24 13.62 3.45 -6.01
N ALA A 25 12.34 3.18 -6.26
CA ALA A 25 11.24 4.05 -5.83
C ALA A 25 11.12 4.18 -4.30
N VAL A 26 11.51 3.14 -3.55
CA VAL A 26 11.31 3.07 -2.09
C VAL A 26 12.60 2.95 -1.29
N ASP A 27 13.72 2.67 -1.97
CA ASP A 27 15.06 2.71 -1.37
C ASP A 27 16.10 3.19 -2.41
N PRO A 28 16.06 4.48 -2.79
CA PRO A 28 17.05 5.03 -3.72
C PRO A 28 18.48 4.79 -3.22
N GLY A 29 19.32 4.20 -4.07
CA GLY A 29 20.70 3.86 -3.71
C GLY A 29 20.85 2.65 -2.76
N GLY A 30 19.75 2.05 -2.28
CA GLY A 30 19.78 0.91 -1.40
C GLY A 30 20.28 1.23 0.02
N GLU A 31 20.13 2.48 0.48
CA GLU A 31 20.62 2.95 1.78
C GLU A 31 19.91 2.24 2.94
N ILE A 32 18.59 2.07 2.85
CA ILE A 32 17.79 1.40 3.88
C ILE A 32 18.18 -0.08 3.94
N TRP A 33 18.29 -0.73 2.78
CA TRP A 33 18.73 -2.12 2.68
C TRP A 33 20.10 -2.33 3.34
N GLN A 34 21.06 -1.43 3.11
CA GLN A 34 22.41 -1.56 3.66
C GLN A 34 22.46 -1.30 5.17
N ARG A 35 21.70 -0.31 5.65
CA ARG A 35 21.76 0.13 7.05
C ARG A 35 20.90 -0.72 8.00
N ILE A 36 19.68 -1.06 7.57
CA ILE A 36 18.75 -1.85 8.38
C ILE A 36 18.99 -3.35 8.16
N ARG A 37 19.19 -3.74 6.90
CA ARG A 37 19.27 -5.13 6.41
C ARG A 37 17.93 -5.87 6.51
N PRO A 38 17.45 -6.46 5.40
CA PRO A 38 16.09 -7.01 5.35
C PRO A 38 15.90 -8.24 6.26
N GLU A 39 16.96 -8.92 6.69
CA GLU A 39 16.88 -10.02 7.65
C GLU A 39 16.38 -9.56 9.02
N ARG A 40 16.45 -8.26 9.32
CA ARG A 40 15.95 -7.68 10.58
C ARG A 40 14.48 -7.26 10.52
N VAL A 41 13.82 -7.41 9.38
CA VAL A 41 12.46 -6.93 9.15
C VAL A 41 11.42 -8.00 9.46
N ILE A 42 10.31 -7.58 10.06
CA ILE A 42 9.03 -8.29 10.06
C ILE A 42 8.05 -7.43 9.27
N GLY A 43 7.46 -7.99 8.22
CA GLY A 43 6.44 -7.31 7.44
C GLY A 43 5.15 -7.16 8.22
N SER A 44 4.41 -6.08 7.98
CA SER A 44 3.12 -5.88 8.61
C SER A 44 2.11 -5.16 7.72
N VAL A 45 0.83 -5.56 7.84
CA VAL A 45 -0.30 -4.86 7.24
C VAL A 45 -1.16 -4.28 8.35
N VAL A 46 -1.23 -2.95 8.38
CA VAL A 46 -1.93 -2.16 9.39
C VAL A 46 -3.35 -1.85 8.91
N TYR A 47 -4.37 -2.31 9.66
CA TYR A 47 -5.77 -1.99 9.41
C TYR A 47 -6.40 -0.91 10.31
N PRO A 48 -5.87 -0.58 11.51
CA PRO A 48 -6.45 0.49 12.31
C PRO A 48 -6.55 1.82 11.56
N ALA A 49 -7.71 2.47 11.67
CA ALA A 49 -7.92 3.85 11.31
C ALA A 49 -7.66 4.71 12.55
N VAL A 50 -6.61 5.53 12.49
CA VAL A 50 -6.20 6.42 13.58
C VAL A 50 -5.95 7.82 13.05
N GLU A 51 -6.35 8.82 13.83
CA GLU A 51 -6.15 10.23 13.50
C GLU A 51 -5.39 10.94 14.63
N VAL A 52 -4.52 11.86 14.24
CA VAL A 52 -3.83 12.76 15.17
C VAL A 52 -4.60 14.08 15.20
N ASP A 53 -5.51 14.22 16.16
CA ASP A 53 -6.36 15.41 16.27
C ASP A 53 -5.55 16.62 16.80
N ALA A 54 -4.54 16.38 17.65
CA ALA A 54 -3.61 17.38 18.16
C ALA A 54 -2.29 16.71 18.65
N PRO A 55 -1.20 17.47 18.91
CA PRO A 55 0.01 16.91 19.52
C PRO A 55 -0.31 16.15 20.83
N GLY A 56 -0.04 14.85 20.84
CA GLY A 56 -0.32 13.96 21.99
C GLY A 56 -1.77 13.45 22.08
N LEU A 57 -2.67 13.85 21.19
CA LEU A 57 -4.06 13.40 21.14
C LEU A 57 -4.30 12.52 19.91
N ILE A 58 -4.49 11.22 20.14
CA ILE A 58 -4.77 10.23 19.11
C ILE A 58 -6.21 9.76 19.24
N ARG A 59 -6.98 9.89 18.16
CA ARG A 59 -8.32 9.30 18.06
C ARG A 59 -8.23 7.99 17.31
N HIS A 60 -8.57 6.89 17.98
CA HIS A 60 -8.73 5.59 17.35
C HIS A 60 -10.16 5.47 16.84
N VAL A 61 -10.32 5.35 15.52
CA VAL A 61 -11.63 5.33 14.86
C VAL A 61 -12.14 3.91 14.75
N GLU A 62 -11.31 3.01 14.20
CA GLU A 62 -11.72 1.62 13.96
C GLU A 62 -10.51 0.68 13.88
N GLY A 63 -10.74 -0.61 14.18
CA GLY A 63 -9.87 -1.71 13.81
C GLY A 63 -8.65 -1.88 14.72
N THR A 64 -8.27 -3.13 15.02
CA THR A 64 -7.12 -3.43 15.90
C THR A 64 -6.13 -4.41 15.26
N ARG A 65 -6.24 -4.65 13.95
CA ARG A 65 -5.52 -5.72 13.27
C ARG A 65 -4.20 -5.27 12.64
N PHE A 66 -3.13 -5.96 13.02
CA PHE A 66 -1.78 -5.85 12.49
C PHE A 66 -1.31 -7.24 12.05
N SER A 67 -1.60 -7.62 10.81
CA SER A 67 -1.04 -8.87 10.29
C SER A 67 0.47 -8.76 10.28
N LEU A 68 1.17 -9.82 10.67
CA LEU A 68 2.63 -9.91 10.72
C LEU A 68 3.10 -11.02 9.78
N GLY A 69 4.31 -10.93 9.26
CA GLY A 69 4.92 -12.07 8.57
C GLY A 69 6.39 -11.85 8.25
N GLU A 70 7.12 -12.96 8.16
CA GLU A 70 8.52 -12.93 7.74
C GLU A 70 8.63 -12.65 6.24
N PRO A 71 9.67 -11.93 5.79
CA PRO A 71 9.99 -11.85 4.37
C PRO A 71 10.26 -13.22 3.73
N SER A 72 10.71 -14.23 4.49
CA SER A 72 10.88 -15.61 3.99
C SER A 72 9.57 -16.40 3.89
N GLY A 73 8.48 -15.90 4.49
CA GLY A 73 7.23 -16.64 4.67
C GLY A 73 7.23 -17.68 5.80
N GLU A 74 8.36 -17.85 6.50
CA GLU A 74 8.43 -18.76 7.65
C GLU A 74 7.69 -18.19 8.87
N LYS A 75 7.09 -19.07 9.68
CA LYS A 75 6.59 -18.68 11.01
C LYS A 75 7.71 -18.78 12.04
N SER A 76 8.53 -17.73 12.11
CA SER A 76 9.66 -17.67 13.04
C SER A 76 9.22 -17.49 14.50
N GLU A 77 10.13 -17.82 15.43
CA GLU A 77 9.93 -17.55 16.85
C GLU A 77 9.79 -16.04 17.13
N ARG A 78 10.59 -15.19 16.48
CA ARG A 78 10.54 -13.73 16.69
C ARG A 78 9.22 -13.11 16.23
N ALA A 79 8.67 -13.56 15.11
CA ALA A 79 7.38 -13.08 14.61
C ALA A 79 6.25 -13.52 15.55
N THR A 80 6.31 -14.76 16.03
CA THR A 80 5.34 -15.30 17.00
C THR A 80 5.45 -14.61 18.36
N ALA A 81 6.66 -14.30 18.84
CA ALA A 81 6.88 -13.57 20.07
C ALA A 81 6.31 -12.15 19.99
N LEU A 82 6.57 -11.43 18.90
CA LEU A 82 5.99 -10.11 18.66
C LEU A 82 4.46 -10.17 18.63
N ALA A 83 3.88 -11.14 17.92
CA ALA A 83 2.44 -11.35 17.88
C ALA A 83 1.84 -11.54 19.28
N ARG A 84 2.48 -12.35 20.13
CA ARG A 84 2.02 -12.57 21.51
C ARG A 84 2.00 -11.29 22.33
N GLU A 85 3.04 -10.47 22.24
CA GLU A 85 3.07 -9.19 22.98
C GLU A 85 2.02 -8.20 22.46
N MET A 86 1.80 -8.13 21.14
CA MET A 86 0.73 -7.31 20.56
C MET A 86 -0.67 -7.78 21.02
N VAL A 87 -0.89 -9.10 21.09
CA VAL A 87 -2.16 -9.67 21.58
C VAL A 87 -2.37 -9.38 23.06
N LYS A 88 -1.34 -9.48 23.90
CA LYS A 88 -1.42 -9.08 25.32
C LYS A 88 -1.80 -7.61 25.48
N ALA A 89 -1.38 -6.75 24.55
CA ALA A 89 -1.74 -5.34 24.50
C ALA A 89 -3.14 -5.06 23.91
N GLY A 90 -3.93 -6.09 23.60
CA GLY A 90 -5.30 -5.96 23.07
C GLY A 90 -5.41 -5.81 21.55
N LEU A 91 -4.32 -6.04 20.80
CA LEU A 91 -4.32 -5.99 19.33
C LEU A 91 -4.56 -7.37 18.71
N GLN A 92 -5.01 -7.40 17.46
CA GLN A 92 -5.07 -8.63 16.68
C GLN A 92 -3.83 -8.75 15.79
N ALA A 93 -2.95 -9.71 16.06
CA ALA A 93 -1.68 -9.84 15.33
C ALA A 93 -1.46 -11.23 14.70
N PRO A 94 -2.24 -11.61 13.66
CA PRO A 94 -2.06 -12.91 13.02
C PRO A 94 -0.72 -12.98 12.28
N VAL A 95 0.03 -14.08 12.47
CA VAL A 95 1.27 -14.35 11.72
C VAL A 95 0.94 -15.09 10.42
N ARG A 96 1.28 -14.48 9.29
CA ARG A 96 1.00 -14.93 7.93
C ARG A 96 2.26 -15.47 7.27
N GLU A 97 2.08 -16.55 6.53
CA GLU A 97 3.12 -17.10 5.65
C GLU A 97 3.21 -16.29 4.36
N ASP A 98 2.07 -15.81 3.85
CA ASP A 98 2.01 -14.97 2.66
C ASP A 98 1.65 -13.52 3.02
N ILE A 99 2.60 -12.84 3.66
CA ILE A 99 2.45 -11.42 4.01
C ILE A 99 2.46 -10.52 2.76
N ARG A 100 3.10 -10.95 1.66
CA ARG A 100 3.19 -10.18 0.42
C ARG A 100 1.83 -10.05 -0.26
N SER A 101 1.08 -11.14 -0.38
CA SER A 101 -0.28 -11.05 -0.91
C SER A 101 -1.16 -10.14 -0.04
N GLU A 102 -1.00 -10.15 1.28
CA GLU A 102 -1.78 -9.26 2.14
C GLU A 102 -1.38 -7.79 1.96
N ILE A 103 -0.09 -7.48 1.83
CA ILE A 103 0.40 -6.14 1.47
C ILE A 103 -0.19 -5.72 0.13
N TRP A 104 -0.16 -6.59 -0.87
CA TRP A 104 -0.62 -6.28 -2.22
C TRP A 104 -2.12 -6.02 -2.28
N VAL A 105 -2.93 -6.81 -1.59
CA VAL A 105 -4.39 -6.60 -1.54
C VAL A 105 -4.76 -5.27 -0.87
N LYS A 106 -4.00 -4.84 0.14
CA LYS A 106 -4.18 -3.51 0.73
C LYS A 106 -3.72 -2.41 -0.24
N LEU A 107 -2.50 -2.55 -0.79
CA LEU A 107 -1.93 -1.61 -1.75
C LEU A 107 -2.83 -1.43 -2.97
N TRP A 108 -3.46 -2.49 -3.44
CA TRP A 108 -4.36 -2.49 -4.59
C TRP A 108 -5.50 -1.48 -4.44
N GLY A 109 -6.05 -1.31 -3.23
CA GLY A 109 -7.01 -0.24 -2.95
C GLY A 109 -6.34 1.14 -2.93
N ASN A 110 -5.22 1.27 -2.21
CA ASN A 110 -4.54 2.55 -2.05
C ASN A 110 -4.05 3.12 -3.40
N LEU A 111 -3.40 2.30 -4.23
CA LEU A 111 -2.95 2.67 -5.56
C LEU A 111 -4.11 3.15 -6.44
N SER A 112 -5.27 2.48 -6.37
CA SER A 112 -6.37 2.73 -7.30
C SER A 112 -7.30 3.86 -6.88
N PHE A 113 -7.42 4.16 -5.59
CA PHE A 113 -8.34 5.19 -5.09
C PHE A 113 -7.65 6.44 -4.53
N ASN A 114 -6.53 6.29 -3.84
CA ASN A 114 -5.87 7.41 -3.17
C ASN A 114 -5.46 8.54 -4.14
N PRO A 115 -4.79 8.26 -5.28
CA PRO A 115 -4.41 9.34 -6.19
C PRO A 115 -5.62 9.99 -6.87
N ILE A 116 -6.68 9.23 -7.16
CA ILE A 116 -7.93 9.80 -7.71
C ILE A 116 -8.55 10.75 -6.68
N SER A 117 -8.68 10.30 -5.43
CA SER A 117 -9.20 11.09 -4.32
C SER A 117 -8.39 12.37 -4.11
N ALA A 118 -7.05 12.30 -4.16
CA ALA A 118 -6.19 13.47 -4.07
C ALA A 118 -6.36 14.44 -5.26
N LEU A 119 -6.49 13.91 -6.48
CA LEU A 119 -6.64 14.71 -7.70
C LEU A 119 -8.00 15.43 -7.79
N THR A 120 -9.07 14.80 -7.28
CA THR A 120 -10.44 15.33 -7.43
C THR A 120 -11.01 15.94 -6.15
N GLY A 121 -10.41 15.67 -4.99
CA GLY A 121 -11.01 16.00 -3.69
C GLY A 121 -12.18 15.09 -3.29
N SER A 122 -12.45 14.04 -4.06
CA SER A 122 -13.61 13.16 -3.87
C SER A 122 -13.40 12.11 -2.78
N THR A 123 -14.50 11.71 -2.15
CA THR A 123 -14.60 10.54 -1.27
C THR A 123 -14.63 9.24 -2.08
N LEU A 124 -14.43 8.10 -1.41
CA LEU A 124 -14.54 6.78 -2.05
C LEU A 124 -15.93 6.54 -2.69
N ALA A 125 -17.01 6.88 -1.99
CA ALA A 125 -18.37 6.79 -2.52
C ALA A 125 -18.55 7.63 -3.79
N ALA A 126 -18.08 8.89 -3.79
CA ALA A 126 -18.16 9.76 -4.96
C ALA A 126 -17.35 9.23 -6.15
N ILE A 127 -16.14 8.71 -5.92
CA ILE A 127 -15.30 8.10 -6.97
C ILE A 127 -15.97 6.88 -7.59
N VAL A 128 -16.61 6.05 -6.77
CA VAL A 128 -17.28 4.83 -7.24
C VAL A 128 -18.62 5.15 -7.89
N ALA A 129 -19.30 6.23 -7.52
CA ALA A 129 -20.57 6.63 -8.13
C ALA A 129 -20.39 7.20 -9.55
N ASP A 130 -19.36 8.02 -9.78
CA ASP A 130 -19.05 8.60 -11.09
C ASP A 130 -18.47 7.56 -12.06
N GLU A 131 -18.99 7.53 -13.29
CA GLU A 131 -18.59 6.55 -14.31
C GLU A 131 -17.12 6.70 -14.73
N GLY A 132 -16.67 7.95 -14.91
CA GLY A 132 -15.32 8.25 -15.37
C GLY A 132 -14.28 7.86 -14.33
N THR A 133 -14.43 8.31 -13.09
CA THR A 133 -13.47 7.98 -12.03
C THR A 133 -13.51 6.51 -11.65
N ARG A 134 -14.69 5.86 -11.69
CA ARG A 134 -14.81 4.41 -11.49
C ARG A 134 -14.05 3.63 -12.58
N ALA A 135 -14.13 4.07 -13.84
CA ALA A 135 -13.39 3.45 -14.93
C ALA A 135 -11.88 3.57 -14.76
N VAL A 136 -11.38 4.75 -14.34
CA VAL A 136 -9.95 4.95 -14.03
C VAL A 136 -9.51 4.05 -12.87
N ALA A 137 -10.26 4.00 -11.78
CA ALA A 137 -9.96 3.12 -10.64
C ALA A 137 -9.89 1.64 -11.07
N ARG A 138 -10.82 1.21 -11.92
CA ARG A 138 -10.85 -0.15 -12.47
C ARG A 138 -9.63 -0.46 -13.34
N ALA A 139 -9.22 0.46 -14.20
CA ALA A 139 -8.04 0.29 -15.04
C ALA A 139 -6.75 0.20 -14.21
N LEU A 140 -6.58 1.08 -13.21
CA LEU A 140 -5.48 1.00 -12.24
C LEU A 140 -5.45 -0.36 -11.53
N MET A 141 -6.62 -0.86 -11.09
CA MET A 141 -6.72 -2.15 -10.43
C MET A 141 -6.31 -3.31 -11.34
N LEU A 142 -6.73 -3.31 -12.61
CA LEU A 142 -6.38 -4.36 -13.55
C LEU A 142 -4.88 -4.39 -13.87
N GLU A 143 -4.27 -3.22 -14.09
CA GLU A 143 -2.82 -3.12 -14.31
C GLU A 143 -2.04 -3.66 -13.11
N ALA A 144 -2.42 -3.26 -11.90
CA ALA A 144 -1.79 -3.72 -10.66
C ALA A 144 -2.02 -5.20 -10.36
N GLN A 145 -3.19 -5.73 -10.71
CA GLN A 145 -3.51 -7.15 -10.58
C GLN A 145 -2.59 -7.98 -11.50
N ALA A 146 -2.45 -7.57 -12.76
CA ALA A 146 -1.59 -8.26 -13.72
C ALA A 146 -0.11 -8.28 -13.25
N ILE A 147 0.39 -7.19 -12.68
CA ILE A 147 1.71 -7.15 -12.05
C ILE A 147 1.77 -8.11 -10.86
N GLY A 148 0.77 -8.05 -9.97
CA GLY A 148 0.67 -8.89 -8.77
C GLY A 148 0.71 -10.38 -9.09
N GLU A 149 -0.07 -10.82 -10.06
CA GLU A 149 -0.12 -12.22 -10.49
C GLU A 149 1.23 -12.71 -11.04
N ARG A 150 1.96 -11.85 -11.78
CA ARG A 150 3.32 -12.18 -12.26
C ARG A 150 4.35 -12.34 -11.13
N ILE A 151 4.15 -11.67 -10.00
CA ILE A 151 5.00 -11.78 -8.80
C ILE A 151 4.43 -12.73 -7.74
N GLY A 152 3.45 -13.56 -8.12
CA GLY A 152 2.92 -14.65 -7.29
C GLY A 152 1.83 -14.26 -6.28
N VAL A 153 1.30 -13.04 -6.36
CA VAL A 153 0.22 -12.59 -5.48
C VAL A 153 -1.09 -13.25 -5.86
N ARG A 154 -1.87 -13.61 -4.82
CA ARG A 154 -3.23 -14.14 -4.97
C ARG A 154 -4.27 -13.10 -4.58
N PHE A 155 -5.23 -12.86 -5.47
CA PHE A 155 -6.34 -11.95 -5.22
C PHE A 155 -7.60 -12.74 -4.85
N PRO A 156 -8.07 -12.70 -3.59
CA PRO A 156 -9.21 -13.51 -3.14
C PRO A 156 -10.57 -12.91 -3.58
N VAL A 157 -10.58 -11.73 -4.19
CA VAL A 157 -11.77 -11.01 -4.62
C VAL A 157 -11.55 -10.43 -6.01
N SER A 158 -12.62 -10.36 -6.81
CA SER A 158 -12.58 -9.71 -8.12
C SER A 158 -12.41 -8.20 -8.00
N VAL A 159 -11.91 -7.57 -9.08
CA VAL A 159 -11.84 -6.11 -9.23
C VAL A 159 -13.19 -5.46 -8.92
N ASP A 160 -14.27 -5.96 -9.52
CA ASP A 160 -15.59 -5.35 -9.38
C ASP A 160 -16.10 -5.48 -7.93
N ARG A 161 -15.83 -6.61 -7.25
CA ARG A 161 -16.14 -6.75 -5.81
C ARG A 161 -15.31 -5.78 -4.97
N ARG A 162 -14.02 -5.58 -5.31
CA ARG A 162 -13.15 -4.65 -4.59
C ARG A 162 -13.61 -3.19 -4.76
N ILE A 163 -14.02 -2.80 -5.96
CA ILE A 163 -14.58 -1.47 -6.27
C ILE A 163 -15.89 -1.25 -5.51
N LYS A 164 -16.81 -2.23 -5.56
CA LYS A 164 -18.04 -2.15 -4.77
C LYS A 164 -17.73 -1.95 -3.28
N GLY A 165 -16.81 -2.76 -2.73
CA GLY A 165 -16.41 -2.65 -1.34
C GLY A 165 -15.80 -1.30 -0.98
N ALA A 166 -15.13 -0.61 -1.90
CA ALA A 166 -14.66 0.75 -1.68
C ALA A 166 -15.81 1.76 -1.61
N GLY A 167 -16.83 1.61 -2.45
CA GLY A 167 -18.05 2.44 -2.37
C GLY A 167 -18.83 2.20 -1.07
N ASP A 168 -18.88 0.96 -0.58
CA ASP A 168 -19.55 0.58 0.67
C ASP A 168 -18.88 1.21 1.92
N VAL A 169 -17.62 1.66 1.83
CA VAL A 169 -16.95 2.44 2.91
C VAL A 169 -17.64 3.80 3.10
N GLY A 170 -18.27 4.35 2.06
CA GLY A 170 -19.04 5.59 2.13
C GLY A 170 -18.21 6.86 1.90
N GLU A 171 -18.59 7.94 2.57
CA GLU A 171 -18.03 9.30 2.43
C GLU A 171 -16.64 9.46 3.09
N HIS A 172 -15.76 8.49 2.85
CA HIS A 172 -14.41 8.47 3.38
C HIS A 172 -13.43 9.14 2.41
N LYS A 173 -12.65 10.11 2.91
CA LYS A 173 -11.49 10.67 2.22
C LYS A 173 -10.27 9.80 2.48
N THR A 174 -9.56 9.44 1.42
CA THR A 174 -8.34 8.62 1.53
C THR A 174 -7.24 9.35 2.30
N SER A 175 -6.29 8.61 2.88
CA SER A 175 -5.16 9.20 3.62
C SER A 175 -4.35 10.18 2.78
N MET A 176 -4.14 9.89 1.49
CA MET A 176 -3.41 10.78 0.58
C MET A 176 -4.11 12.12 0.38
N LEU A 177 -5.44 12.14 0.25
CA LEU A 177 -6.21 13.38 0.20
C LEU A 177 -6.11 14.14 1.53
N GLN A 178 -6.17 13.44 2.67
CA GLN A 178 -6.01 14.07 3.97
C GLN A 178 -4.61 14.68 4.16
N ASP A 179 -3.56 14.01 3.70
CA ASP A 179 -2.19 14.54 3.71
C ASP A 179 -2.08 15.78 2.83
N LEU A 180 -2.67 15.74 1.62
CA LEU A 180 -2.74 16.90 0.73
C LEU A 180 -3.45 18.10 1.40
N GLU A 181 -4.62 17.87 1.99
CA GLU A 181 -5.41 18.91 2.67
C GLU A 181 -4.68 19.51 3.89
N ARG A 182 -3.82 18.71 4.53
CA ARG A 182 -3.00 19.12 5.68
C ARG A 182 -1.62 19.65 5.30
N GLY A 183 -1.30 19.75 4.00
CA GLY A 183 0.01 20.22 3.54
C GLY A 183 1.17 19.29 3.91
N ARG A 184 0.93 17.98 4.02
CA ARG A 184 1.93 16.97 4.37
C ARG A 184 2.45 16.26 3.12
N PRO A 185 3.70 15.75 3.15
CA PRO A 185 4.20 14.89 2.09
C PRO A 185 3.30 13.67 1.87
N MET A 186 2.95 13.39 0.62
CA MET A 186 2.11 12.25 0.24
C MET A 186 2.98 11.02 -0.08
N GLU A 187 2.49 9.83 0.25
CA GLU A 187 3.19 8.55 0.00
C GLU A 187 3.15 8.09 -1.47
N ILE A 188 3.35 8.99 -2.44
CA ILE A 188 3.22 8.71 -3.87
C ILE A 188 4.22 7.64 -4.32
N ASP A 189 5.47 7.72 -3.88
CA ASP A 189 6.50 6.81 -4.39
C ASP A 189 6.32 5.37 -3.92
N ALA A 190 5.92 5.18 -2.68
CA ALA A 190 5.65 3.85 -2.14
C ALA A 190 4.35 3.23 -2.68
N LEU A 191 3.37 4.04 -3.05
CA LEU A 191 2.06 3.57 -3.52
C LEU A 191 1.96 3.42 -5.03
N VAL A 192 2.54 4.34 -5.80
CA VAL A 192 2.31 4.46 -7.24
C VAL A 192 3.62 4.28 -8.03
N THR A 193 4.69 5.02 -7.68
CA THR A 193 5.97 4.91 -8.39
C THR A 193 6.56 3.51 -8.30
N ALA A 194 6.51 2.88 -7.12
CA ALA A 194 6.99 1.52 -6.92
C ALA A 194 6.19 0.48 -7.73
N VAL A 195 4.87 0.68 -7.91
CA VAL A 195 4.07 -0.23 -8.73
C VAL A 195 4.38 -0.05 -10.22
N GLN A 196 4.61 1.19 -10.68
CA GLN A 196 5.12 1.44 -12.03
C GLN A 196 6.49 0.76 -12.25
N GLU A 197 7.41 0.87 -11.28
CA GLU A 197 8.71 0.20 -11.34
C GLU A 197 8.56 -1.32 -11.47
N LEU A 198 7.65 -1.92 -10.69
CA LEU A 198 7.30 -3.34 -10.80
C LEU A 198 6.67 -3.70 -12.15
N GLY A 199 5.87 -2.81 -12.74
CA GLY A 199 5.36 -2.96 -14.10
C GLY A 199 6.49 -3.13 -15.11
N ARG A 200 7.52 -2.28 -15.03
CA ARG A 200 8.72 -2.39 -15.86
C ARG A 200 9.49 -3.69 -15.61
N LEU A 201 9.72 -4.03 -14.34
CA LEU A 201 10.46 -5.25 -13.96
C LEU A 201 9.77 -6.54 -14.42
N THR A 202 8.45 -6.54 -14.44
CA THR A 202 7.64 -7.69 -14.87
C THR A 202 7.29 -7.66 -16.36
N GLY A 203 7.63 -6.59 -17.10
CA GLY A 203 7.25 -6.39 -18.50
C GLY A 203 5.73 -6.22 -18.69
N GLN A 204 5.02 -5.68 -17.70
CA GLN A 204 3.59 -5.43 -17.75
C GLN A 204 3.33 -3.95 -18.10
N PRO A 205 2.56 -3.65 -19.16
CA PRO A 205 2.18 -2.27 -19.48
C PRO A 205 1.33 -1.63 -18.37
N THR A 206 1.60 -0.36 -18.07
CA THR A 206 0.97 0.41 -16.99
C THR A 206 0.46 1.79 -17.44
N PRO A 207 -0.21 1.95 -18.60
CA PRO A 207 -0.52 3.28 -19.14
C PRO A 207 -1.39 4.14 -18.21
N THR A 208 -2.32 3.53 -17.46
CA THR A 208 -3.19 4.26 -16.52
C THR A 208 -2.41 4.66 -15.28
N ILE A 209 -1.61 3.75 -14.70
CA ILE A 209 -0.74 4.07 -13.55
C ILE A 209 0.25 5.17 -13.95
N ASP A 210 0.85 5.10 -15.14
CA ASP A 210 1.81 6.09 -15.65
C ASP A 210 1.18 7.49 -15.73
N SER A 211 -0.03 7.58 -16.27
CA SER A 211 -0.77 8.83 -16.42
C SER A 211 -1.17 9.41 -15.06
N VAL A 212 -1.73 8.58 -14.17
CA VAL A 212 -2.16 9.01 -12.83
C VAL A 212 -0.97 9.41 -11.97
N LEU A 213 0.15 8.69 -12.05
CA LEU A 213 1.40 9.03 -11.37
C LEU A 213 1.90 10.41 -11.79
N ALA A 214 1.94 10.68 -13.10
CA ALA A 214 2.40 11.97 -13.61
C ALA A 214 1.56 13.13 -13.05
N LEU A 215 0.23 12.97 -13.03
CA LEU A 215 -0.70 13.99 -12.54
C LEU A 215 -0.60 14.19 -11.03
N VAL A 216 -0.66 13.11 -10.23
CA VAL A 216 -0.64 13.23 -8.77
C VAL A 216 0.71 13.74 -8.27
N ARG A 217 1.82 13.36 -8.91
CA ARG A 217 3.14 13.89 -8.61
C ARG A 217 3.24 15.37 -8.93
N ARG A 218 2.70 15.81 -10.08
CA ARG A 218 2.69 17.23 -10.44
C ARG A 218 1.87 18.04 -9.44
N LEU A 219 0.69 17.54 -9.04
CA LEU A 219 -0.13 18.14 -7.99
C LEU A 219 0.64 18.26 -6.67
N ALA A 220 1.32 17.21 -6.25
CA ALA A 220 2.12 17.19 -5.02
C ALA A 220 3.18 18.29 -5.01
N ILE A 221 3.94 18.41 -6.12
CA ILE A 221 4.99 19.43 -6.26
C ILE A 221 4.40 20.83 -6.18
N GLU A 222 3.31 21.10 -6.92
CA GLU A 222 2.66 22.42 -6.93
C GLU A 222 2.08 22.81 -5.55
N ARG A 223 1.80 21.82 -4.70
CA ARG A 223 1.25 22.01 -3.35
C ARG A 223 2.30 21.94 -2.25
N GLY A 224 3.56 21.65 -2.56
CA GLY A 224 4.62 21.44 -1.57
C GLY A 224 4.43 20.17 -0.73
N CYS A 225 3.74 19.16 -1.30
CA CYS A 225 3.37 17.90 -0.64
C CYS A 225 4.06 16.67 -1.29
N TYR A 226 5.17 16.86 -2.01
CA TYR A 226 5.98 15.76 -2.56
C TYR A 226 7.14 15.42 -1.62
#